data_AF-I5BVE4-F1
#
_entry.id   AF-I5BVE4-F1
#
_cell.length_a   1.000
_cell.length_b   1.000
_cell.length_c   1.000
_cell.angle_alpha   90.00
_cell.angle_beta   90.00
_cell.angle_gamma   90.00
#
_symmetry.space_group_name_H-M   'P 1'
#
loop_
_entity.id
_entity.type
_entity.pdbx_description
1 polymer ?
#
loop_
_entity_poly.entity_id
_entity_poly.type
_entity_poly.pdbx_seq_one_letter_code
_entity_poly.pdbx_strand_id
1 'polypeptide(L)'
;MRTVDLPVIDCPALPRERGRAHGEGLREAITDKITRWRRAIPQAYGIDAEVFLPRFLEGTNFHKAIARHAPDLMEEIEGIAEGAGVAPETIYAMQLMDEEWWFGSAFGDGHCSSIAVAPGDGQTTLVAQTMDLPYWHDGAQALLRMDTADGGELLVFTSAGMLGLLGVSGGGLAFASIPWLSFRRTQRAFPSRSPCAPRWPGQPWVMPHRFSRRRITRRDRLINWVIVLE
;
A
#
# COMPACT_ATOMS: atom_id res chain seq x y z
N MET A 1 5.08 6.94 -16.46
CA MET A 1 5.86 8.13 -16.04
C MET A 1 7.34 7.82 -16.23
N ARG A 2 8.19 8.78 -16.63
CA ARG A 2 9.65 8.59 -16.61
C ARG A 2 10.17 9.03 -15.24
N THR A 3 11.27 8.44 -14.77
CA THR A 3 11.88 8.78 -13.48
C THR A 3 12.15 10.26 -13.29
N VAL A 4 12.61 10.94 -14.35
CA VAL A 4 12.91 12.38 -14.32
C VAL A 4 11.70 13.27 -14.13
N ASP A 5 10.49 12.75 -14.36
CA ASP A 5 9.23 13.47 -14.21
C ASP A 5 8.53 13.12 -12.88
N LEU A 6 9.17 12.33 -12.00
CA LEU A 6 8.59 11.90 -10.72
C LEU A 6 8.59 13.08 -9.73
N PRO A 7 7.42 13.48 -9.20
CA PRO A 7 7.36 14.53 -8.20
C PRO A 7 8.07 14.09 -6.91
N VAL A 8 8.91 14.97 -6.37
CA VAL A 8 9.57 14.80 -5.08
C VAL A 8 8.97 15.81 -4.12
N ILE A 9 8.41 15.33 -3.01
CA ILE A 9 7.79 16.16 -1.98
C ILE A 9 8.70 16.21 -0.76
N ASP A 10 9.07 17.43 -0.38
CA ASP A 10 9.74 17.70 0.89
C ASP A 10 8.74 17.64 2.04
N CYS A 11 8.94 16.70 2.94
CA CYS A 11 8.04 16.37 4.02
C CYS A 11 8.64 16.80 5.37
N PRO A 12 7.98 17.73 6.09
CA PRO A 12 8.37 18.10 7.46
C PRO A 12 8.39 16.91 8.42
N ALA A 13 9.06 17.08 9.57
CA ALA A 13 9.15 16.02 10.59
C ALA A 13 7.82 15.75 11.31
N LEU A 14 7.01 16.79 11.54
CA LEU A 14 5.75 16.66 12.28
C LEU A 14 4.70 15.92 11.44
N PRO A 15 4.00 14.89 11.97
CA PRO A 15 3.16 14.01 11.15
C PRO A 15 2.03 14.74 10.41
N ARG A 16 1.29 15.62 11.09
CA ARG A 16 0.20 16.39 10.48
C ARG A 16 0.70 17.33 9.37
N GLU A 17 1.86 17.96 9.57
CA GLU A 17 2.48 18.87 8.62
C GLU A 17 3.07 18.12 7.42
N ARG A 18 3.71 16.98 7.65
CA ARG A 18 4.13 16.01 6.62
C ARG A 18 2.96 15.64 5.72
N GLY A 19 1.84 15.27 6.34
CA GLY A 19 0.64 14.94 5.62
C GLY A 19 0.12 16.10 4.77
N ARG A 20 0.08 17.32 5.34
CA ARG A 20 -0.36 18.52 4.58
C ARG A 20 0.53 18.79 3.38
N ALA A 21 1.86 18.75 3.56
CA ALA A 21 2.82 18.94 2.46
C ALA A 21 2.61 17.91 1.33
N HIS A 22 2.41 16.64 1.69
CA HIS A 22 2.04 15.58 0.74
C HIS A 22 0.74 15.91 0.02
N GLY A 23 -0.34 16.17 0.79
CA GLY A 23 -1.67 16.42 0.25
C GLY A 23 -1.71 17.62 -0.68
N GLU A 24 -1.04 18.72 -0.33
CA GLU A 24 -0.97 19.94 -1.13
C GLU A 24 -0.14 19.73 -2.39
N GLY A 25 1.06 19.15 -2.26
CA GLY A 25 1.97 18.91 -3.37
C GLY A 25 1.44 17.93 -4.41
N LEU A 26 0.55 17.01 -4.01
CA LEU A 26 -0.01 15.96 -4.87
C LEU A 26 -1.54 16.04 -5.03
N ARG A 27 -2.15 17.18 -4.71
CA ARG A 27 -3.61 17.37 -4.68
C ARG A 27 -4.33 16.87 -5.94
N GLU A 28 -3.82 17.25 -7.11
CA GLU A 28 -4.41 16.86 -8.41
C GLU A 28 -4.28 15.35 -8.63
N ALA A 29 -3.08 14.79 -8.40
CA ALA A 29 -2.83 13.36 -8.54
C ALA A 29 -3.69 12.51 -7.58
N ILE A 30 -3.89 12.98 -6.34
CA ILE A 30 -4.77 12.35 -5.35
C ILE A 30 -6.22 12.36 -5.84
N THR A 31 -6.71 13.51 -6.31
CA THR A 31 -8.09 13.67 -6.78
C THR A 31 -8.38 12.80 -8.00
N ASP A 32 -7.44 12.76 -8.95
CA ASP A 32 -7.53 11.91 -10.14
C ASP A 32 -7.53 10.43 -9.77
N LYS A 33 -6.63 10.02 -8.87
CA LYS A 33 -6.57 8.65 -8.35
C LYS A 33 -7.88 8.26 -7.66
N ILE A 34 -8.43 9.09 -6.77
CA ILE A 34 -9.71 8.87 -6.10
C ILE A 34 -10.82 8.67 -7.14
N THR A 35 -10.85 9.51 -8.17
CA THR A 35 -11.86 9.43 -9.24
C THR A 35 -11.78 8.10 -9.99
N ARG A 36 -10.57 7.64 -10.33
CA ARG A 36 -10.35 6.36 -11.00
C ARG A 36 -10.68 5.17 -10.10
N TRP A 37 -10.28 5.23 -8.83
CA TRP A 37 -10.55 4.21 -7.84
C TRP A 37 -12.06 4.01 -7.60
N ARG A 38 -12.81 5.10 -7.39
CA ARG A 38 -14.27 5.06 -7.25
C ARG A 38 -14.98 4.46 -8.47
N ARG A 39 -14.44 4.65 -9.68
CA ARG A 39 -14.96 4.03 -10.91
C ARG A 39 -14.63 2.55 -11.02
N ALA A 40 -13.52 2.11 -10.42
CA ALA A 40 -13.07 0.72 -10.44
C ALA A 40 -13.84 -0.16 -9.44
N ILE A 41 -14.23 0.38 -8.28
CA ILE A 41 -14.93 -0.37 -7.23
C ILE A 41 -16.16 -1.12 -7.74
N PRO A 42 -17.13 -0.51 -8.46
CA PRO A 42 -18.30 -1.24 -8.96
C PRO A 42 -17.94 -2.34 -9.96
N GLN A 43 -16.87 -2.15 -10.73
CA GLN A 43 -16.40 -3.11 -11.73
C GLN A 43 -15.71 -4.30 -11.07
N ALA A 44 -14.95 -4.06 -10.00
CA ALA A 44 -14.23 -5.08 -9.26
C ALA A 44 -15.15 -5.89 -8.31
N TYR A 45 -16.06 -5.21 -7.62
CA TYR A 45 -16.81 -5.77 -6.49
C TYR A 45 -18.32 -5.88 -6.71
N GLY A 46 -18.86 -5.33 -7.80
CA GLY A 46 -20.30 -5.35 -8.08
C GLY A 46 -21.15 -4.52 -7.13
N ILE A 47 -20.53 -3.57 -6.41
CA ILE A 47 -21.18 -2.67 -5.44
C ILE A 47 -20.76 -1.23 -5.70
N ASP A 48 -21.69 -0.30 -5.56
CA ASP A 48 -21.41 1.12 -5.73
C ASP A 48 -20.36 1.62 -4.72
N ALA A 49 -19.46 2.50 -5.15
CA ALA A 49 -18.36 3.00 -4.32
C ALA A 49 -18.83 3.73 -3.06
N GLU A 50 -19.95 4.47 -3.15
CA GLU A 50 -20.51 5.21 -2.00
C GLU A 50 -21.11 4.26 -0.95
N VAL A 51 -21.48 3.04 -1.35
CA VAL A 51 -21.96 1.99 -0.43
C VAL A 51 -20.80 1.13 0.07
N PHE A 52 -19.81 0.86 -0.79
CA PHE A 52 -18.66 0.03 -0.46
C PHE A 52 -17.81 0.66 0.64
N LEU A 53 -17.44 1.93 0.49
CA LEU A 53 -16.48 2.60 1.37
C LEU A 53 -16.93 2.60 2.85
N PRO A 54 -18.16 3.01 3.21
CA PRO A 54 -18.61 2.93 4.61
C PRO A 54 -18.62 1.50 5.15
N ARG A 55 -19.08 0.53 4.34
CA ARG A 55 -19.12 -0.89 4.74
C ARG A 55 -17.73 -1.49 4.95
N PHE A 56 -16.78 -1.09 4.12
CA PHE A 56 -15.39 -1.51 4.19
C PHE A 56 -14.74 -1.01 5.48
N LEU A 57 -14.88 0.28 5.77
CA LEU A 57 -14.33 0.89 6.98
C LEU A 57 -14.98 0.34 8.26
N GLU A 58 -16.30 0.18 8.26
CA GLU A 58 -17.04 -0.43 9.38
C GLU A 58 -16.66 -1.91 9.57
N GLY A 59 -16.54 -2.66 8.48
CA GLY A 59 -16.27 -4.09 8.51
C GLY A 59 -14.83 -4.44 8.91
N THR A 60 -13.88 -3.56 8.66
CA THR A 60 -12.47 -3.73 9.06
C THR A 60 -12.19 -3.17 10.45
N ASN A 61 -12.72 -1.98 10.76
CA ASN A 61 -12.66 -1.34 12.08
C ASN A 61 -11.24 -1.21 12.67
N PHE A 62 -10.23 -0.97 11.82
CA PHE A 62 -8.84 -0.85 12.26
C PHE A 62 -8.52 0.48 12.95
N HIS A 63 -9.41 1.47 12.87
CA HIS A 63 -9.19 2.80 13.43
C HIS A 63 -8.79 2.76 14.91
N LYS A 64 -9.42 1.90 15.72
CA LYS A 64 -9.09 1.77 17.15
C LYS A 64 -7.68 1.24 17.39
N ALA A 65 -7.23 0.29 16.57
CA ALA A 65 -5.90 -0.27 16.68
C ALA A 65 -4.85 0.75 16.25
N ILE A 66 -5.07 1.45 15.13
CA ILE A 66 -4.13 2.44 14.61
C ILE A 66 -4.03 3.63 15.57
N ALA A 67 -5.15 4.16 16.06
CA ALA A 67 -5.13 5.24 17.06
C ALA A 67 -4.36 4.88 18.35
N ARG A 68 -4.35 3.59 18.72
CA ARG A 68 -3.61 3.11 19.90
C ARG A 68 -2.12 2.90 19.63
N HIS A 69 -1.77 2.38 18.46
CA HIS A 69 -0.44 1.84 18.18
C HIS A 69 0.40 2.71 17.26
N ALA A 70 -0.23 3.55 16.45
CA ALA A 70 0.41 4.43 15.48
C ALA A 70 -0.39 5.74 15.32
N PRO A 71 -0.61 6.51 16.41
CA PRO A 71 -1.39 7.76 16.35
C PRO A 71 -0.80 8.77 15.35
N ASP A 72 0.52 8.85 15.27
CA ASP A 72 1.24 9.73 14.33
C ASP A 72 0.87 9.44 12.86
N LEU A 73 0.61 8.18 12.50
CA LEU A 73 0.19 7.83 11.14
C LEU A 73 -1.24 8.30 10.86
N MET A 74 -2.12 8.31 11.87
CA MET A 74 -3.45 8.91 11.71
C MET A 74 -3.36 10.41 11.53
N GLU A 75 -2.53 11.10 12.31
CA GLU A 75 -2.28 12.52 12.10
C GLU A 75 -1.79 12.80 10.68
N GLU A 76 -0.85 12.00 10.16
CA GLU A 76 -0.39 12.17 8.80
C GLU A 76 -1.48 11.93 7.75
N ILE A 77 -2.30 10.88 7.90
CA ILE A 77 -3.45 10.59 7.03
C ILE A 77 -4.43 11.76 6.99
N GLU A 78 -4.78 12.30 8.16
CA GLU A 78 -5.64 13.46 8.23
C GLU A 78 -4.96 14.67 7.56
N GLY A 79 -3.64 14.83 7.71
CA GLY A 79 -2.86 15.90 7.10
C GLY A 79 -2.94 15.86 5.58
N ILE A 80 -2.80 14.67 5.00
CA ILE A 80 -2.96 14.41 3.56
C ILE A 80 -4.37 14.82 3.13
N ALA A 81 -5.39 14.43 3.88
CA ALA A 81 -6.78 14.77 3.58
C ALA A 81 -7.01 16.29 3.56
N GLU A 82 -6.48 17.01 4.55
CA GLU A 82 -6.54 18.48 4.61
C GLU A 82 -5.80 19.12 3.43
N GLY A 83 -4.55 18.71 3.18
CA GLY A 83 -3.73 19.28 2.12
C GLY A 83 -4.30 19.01 0.72
N ALA A 84 -4.95 17.86 0.52
CA ALA A 84 -5.61 17.51 -0.74
C ALA A 84 -7.05 18.04 -0.85
N GLY A 85 -7.66 18.50 0.24
CA GLY A 85 -9.05 18.96 0.27
C GLY A 85 -10.06 17.83 0.03
N VAL A 86 -9.79 16.64 0.58
CA VAL A 86 -10.63 15.44 0.42
C VAL A 86 -11.05 14.88 1.79
N ALA A 87 -12.06 14.01 1.81
CA ALA A 87 -12.55 13.42 3.06
C ALA A 87 -11.47 12.51 3.70
N PRO A 88 -11.19 12.64 5.02
CA PRO A 88 -10.16 11.85 5.69
C PRO A 88 -10.45 10.35 5.63
N GLU A 89 -11.71 9.93 5.63
CA GLU A 89 -12.11 8.53 5.48
C GLU A 89 -11.70 7.94 4.13
N THR A 90 -11.65 8.77 3.08
CA THR A 90 -11.20 8.36 1.75
C THR A 90 -9.70 8.09 1.75
N ILE A 91 -8.89 8.98 2.34
CA ILE A 91 -7.43 8.78 2.46
C ILE A 91 -7.11 7.62 3.40
N TYR A 92 -7.88 7.49 4.48
CA TYR A 92 -7.75 6.38 5.41
C TYR A 92 -7.99 5.03 4.70
N ALA A 93 -9.07 4.91 3.94
CA ALA A 93 -9.34 3.70 3.17
C ALA A 93 -8.25 3.37 2.16
N MET A 94 -7.59 4.38 1.57
CA MET A 94 -6.46 4.15 0.66
C MET A 94 -5.24 3.53 1.35
N GLN A 95 -5.07 3.72 2.66
CA GLN A 95 -4.00 3.03 3.41
C GLN A 95 -4.29 1.54 3.56
N LEU A 96 -5.56 1.14 3.42
CA LEU A 96 -6.04 -0.22 3.62
C LEU A 96 -6.17 -0.96 2.28
N MET A 97 -5.26 -0.70 1.33
CA MET A 97 -5.31 -1.25 -0.03
C MET A 97 -5.31 -2.78 -0.05
N ASP A 98 -4.49 -3.42 0.80
CA ASP A 98 -4.43 -4.88 0.89
C ASP A 98 -5.73 -5.44 1.52
N GLU A 99 -6.27 -4.76 2.53
CA GLU A 99 -7.55 -5.10 3.15
C GLU A 99 -8.73 -4.90 2.20
N GLU A 100 -8.68 -3.93 1.31
CA GLU A 100 -9.70 -3.69 0.28
C GLU A 100 -9.84 -4.93 -0.60
N TRP A 101 -8.72 -5.46 -1.10
CA TRP A 101 -8.69 -6.65 -1.95
C TRP A 101 -9.24 -7.87 -1.20
N TRP A 102 -8.85 -8.04 0.06
CA TRP A 102 -9.37 -9.10 0.91
C TRP A 102 -10.87 -8.96 1.20
N PHE A 103 -11.33 -7.75 1.52
CA PHE A 103 -12.71 -7.47 1.90
C PHE A 103 -13.65 -7.61 0.71
N GLY A 104 -13.30 -6.97 -0.41
CA GLY A 104 -14.01 -7.03 -1.68
C GLY A 104 -13.95 -8.40 -2.36
N SER A 105 -13.13 -9.33 -1.83
CA SER A 105 -12.92 -10.66 -2.41
C SER A 105 -12.40 -10.61 -3.84
N ALA A 106 -11.60 -9.59 -4.17
CA ALA A 106 -10.85 -9.54 -5.42
C ALA A 106 -9.78 -10.65 -5.42
N PHE A 107 -9.67 -11.38 -6.53
CA PHE A 107 -8.65 -12.40 -6.72
C PHE A 107 -7.62 -11.92 -7.74
N GLY A 108 -6.39 -11.69 -7.28
CA GLY A 108 -5.24 -11.41 -8.14
C GLY A 108 -4.99 -9.94 -8.46
N ASP A 109 -5.57 -9.01 -7.70
CA ASP A 109 -5.20 -7.60 -7.77
C ASP A 109 -3.98 -7.38 -6.84
N GLY A 110 -2.89 -6.84 -7.40
CA GLY A 110 -1.63 -6.59 -6.67
C GLY A 110 -0.59 -7.71 -6.74
N HIS A 111 0.50 -7.45 -7.46
CA HIS A 111 1.70 -8.31 -7.42
C HIS A 111 2.95 -7.46 -7.24
N CYS A 112 3.98 -8.01 -6.60
CA CYS A 112 5.29 -7.38 -6.51
C CYS A 112 6.37 -8.43 -6.79
N SER A 113 7.45 -8.03 -7.44
CA SER A 113 8.66 -8.83 -7.57
C SER A 113 9.84 -8.05 -7.03
N SER A 114 10.59 -8.63 -6.08
CA SER A 114 11.76 -7.99 -5.50
C SER A 114 13.04 -8.77 -5.80
N ILE A 115 14.14 -8.04 -5.93
CA ILE A 115 15.50 -8.58 -6.01
C ILE A 115 16.40 -7.82 -5.03
N ALA A 116 17.28 -8.56 -4.37
CA ALA A 116 18.38 -8.00 -3.59
C ALA A 116 19.68 -8.66 -4.06
N VAL A 117 20.69 -7.85 -4.35
CA VAL A 117 22.03 -8.30 -4.72
C VAL A 117 22.95 -7.93 -3.57
N ALA A 118 23.51 -8.96 -2.94
CA ALA A 118 24.51 -8.79 -1.89
C ALA A 118 25.75 -8.06 -2.45
N PRO A 119 26.45 -7.25 -1.63
CA PRO A 119 27.62 -6.53 -2.07
C PRO A 119 28.74 -7.52 -2.46
N GLY A 120 29.39 -7.26 -3.59
CA GLY A 120 30.69 -7.87 -3.95
C GLY A 120 31.86 -7.00 -3.47
N ASP A 121 33.10 -7.43 -3.72
CA ASP A 121 34.29 -6.64 -3.37
C ASP A 121 34.21 -5.23 -3.97
N GLY A 122 34.06 -4.22 -3.11
CA GLY A 122 33.94 -2.81 -3.51
C GLY A 122 32.62 -2.42 -4.17
N GLN A 123 31.59 -3.28 -4.14
CA GLN A 123 30.27 -2.98 -4.69
C GLN A 123 29.22 -2.80 -3.61
N THR A 124 28.22 -2.00 -3.91
CA THR A 124 27.16 -1.61 -2.99
C THR A 124 25.98 -2.57 -3.10
N THR A 125 25.18 -2.68 -2.04
CA THR A 125 24.00 -3.55 -2.03
C THR A 125 22.94 -2.98 -2.96
N LEU A 126 22.41 -3.78 -3.88
CA LEU A 126 21.32 -3.33 -4.75
C LEU A 126 20.00 -3.93 -4.28
N VAL A 127 18.96 -3.09 -4.14
CA VAL A 127 17.61 -3.54 -3.79
C VAL A 127 16.62 -2.96 -4.78
N ALA A 128 15.87 -3.81 -5.46
CA ALA A 128 14.89 -3.37 -6.45
C ALA A 128 13.57 -4.09 -6.29
N GLN A 129 12.49 -3.41 -6.69
CA GLN A 129 11.15 -3.96 -6.65
C GLN A 129 10.30 -3.41 -7.80
N THR A 130 9.56 -4.31 -8.44
CA THR A 130 8.41 -3.95 -9.28
C THR A 130 7.13 -3.94 -8.44
N MET A 131 6.21 -3.05 -8.78
CA MET A 131 4.92 -2.94 -8.10
C MET A 131 3.79 -2.93 -9.11
N ASP A 132 3.12 -4.05 -9.24
CA ASP A 132 2.06 -4.29 -10.21
C ASP A 132 0.70 -3.98 -9.54
N LEU A 133 0.42 -2.67 -9.43
CA LEU A 133 -0.81 -2.16 -8.85
C LEU A 133 -1.91 -1.94 -9.91
N PRO A 134 -3.18 -1.92 -9.50
CA PRO A 134 -4.26 -1.60 -10.42
C PRO A 134 -4.16 -0.21 -11.06
N TYR A 135 -4.82 -0.04 -12.20
CA TYR A 135 -4.62 1.12 -13.10
C TYR A 135 -4.88 2.50 -12.46
N TRP A 136 -5.64 2.57 -11.37
CA TRP A 136 -5.91 3.85 -10.69
C TRP A 136 -4.66 4.43 -10.01
N HIS A 137 -3.58 3.65 -9.85
CA HIS A 137 -2.28 4.15 -9.41
C HIS A 137 -1.42 4.74 -10.55
N ASP A 138 -1.81 4.58 -11.82
CA ASP A 138 -1.03 5.09 -12.96
C ASP A 138 -1.02 6.64 -12.98
N GLY A 139 0.17 7.23 -12.93
CA GLY A 139 0.37 8.68 -12.87
C GLY A 139 0.31 9.26 -11.45
N ALA A 140 0.06 8.43 -10.43
CA ALA A 140 0.04 8.84 -9.03
C ALA A 140 1.36 8.49 -8.31
N GLN A 141 2.44 8.18 -9.01
CA GLN A 141 3.73 7.87 -8.38
C GLN A 141 4.40 9.15 -7.86
N ALA A 142 4.99 9.09 -6.67
CA ALA A 142 5.75 10.19 -6.09
C ALA A 142 6.87 9.68 -5.17
N LEU A 143 7.83 10.55 -4.88
CA LEU A 143 8.85 10.34 -3.85
C LEU A 143 8.62 11.32 -2.70
N LEU A 144 8.62 10.83 -1.47
CA LEU A 144 8.59 11.64 -0.26
C LEU A 144 10.02 11.69 0.29
N ARG A 145 10.53 12.90 0.52
CA ARG A 145 11.84 13.12 1.14
C ARG A 145 11.61 13.66 2.55
N MET A 146 12.17 12.97 3.54
CA MET A 146 12.01 13.29 4.95
C MET A 146 13.37 13.27 5.63
N ASP A 147 13.56 14.17 6.59
CA ASP A 147 14.68 14.09 7.51
C ASP A 147 14.39 13.08 8.62
N THR A 148 15.36 12.25 8.95
CA THR A 148 15.28 11.33 10.08
C THR A 148 15.74 12.01 11.37
N ALA A 149 15.28 11.53 12.52
CA ALA A 149 15.57 12.15 13.81
C ALA A 149 17.08 12.19 14.18
N ASP A 150 17.87 11.30 13.58
CA ASP A 150 19.32 11.22 13.68
C ASP A 150 20.07 12.08 12.64
N GLY A 151 19.34 12.91 11.87
CA GLY A 151 19.92 13.83 10.88
C GLY A 151 20.27 13.20 9.55
N GLY A 152 19.76 11.99 9.28
CA GLY A 152 19.82 11.34 7.97
C GLY A 152 18.65 11.73 7.07
N GLU A 153 18.62 11.15 5.87
CA GLU A 153 17.55 11.32 4.89
C GLU A 153 16.79 10.00 4.71
N LEU A 154 15.47 10.08 4.53
CA LEU A 154 14.61 8.98 4.17
C LEU A 154 13.87 9.33 2.89
N LEU A 155 14.06 8.52 1.85
CA LEU A 155 13.34 8.61 0.60
C LEU A 155 12.32 7.48 0.54
N VAL A 156 11.03 7.83 0.41
CA VAL A 156 9.92 6.88 0.33
C VAL A 156 9.21 7.04 -1.00
N PHE A 157 9.27 6.00 -1.82
CA PHE A 157 8.41 5.90 -2.98
C PHE A 157 6.99 5.54 -2.54
N THR A 158 6.02 6.28 -3.07
CA THR A 158 4.62 6.13 -2.71
C THR A 158 3.71 6.30 -3.93
N SER A 159 2.44 5.95 -3.73
CA SER A 159 1.35 6.39 -4.57
C SER A 159 0.62 7.53 -3.87
N ALA A 160 0.42 8.65 -4.55
CA ALA A 160 -0.22 9.87 -4.04
C ALA A 160 -1.43 9.55 -3.15
N GLY A 161 -1.41 10.11 -1.94
CA GLY A 161 -2.40 9.86 -0.90
C GLY A 161 -2.10 8.65 -0.01
N MET A 162 -1.02 7.90 -0.23
CA MET A 162 -0.56 6.82 0.65
C MET A 162 0.70 7.21 1.41
N LEU A 163 0.82 6.74 2.66
CA LEU A 163 1.95 7.06 3.54
C LEU A 163 3.30 6.58 2.99
N GLY A 164 3.31 5.44 2.30
CA GLY A 164 4.52 4.89 1.69
C GLY A 164 4.31 3.50 1.13
N LEU A 165 5.23 3.07 0.27
CA LEU A 165 5.24 1.72 -0.30
C LEU A 165 6.64 1.08 -0.21
N LEU A 166 7.64 1.81 -0.68
CA LEU A 166 9.05 1.41 -0.74
C LEU A 166 9.90 2.52 -0.17
N GLY A 167 11.02 2.22 0.49
CA GLY A 167 11.87 3.29 1.01
C GLY A 167 13.32 2.91 1.24
N VAL A 168 14.16 3.94 1.32
CA VAL A 168 15.58 3.84 1.62
C VAL A 168 15.98 4.96 2.59
N SER A 169 16.79 4.64 3.59
CA SER A 169 17.42 5.62 4.47
C SER A 169 18.89 5.84 4.10
N GLY A 170 19.39 7.06 4.38
CA GLY A 170 20.80 7.41 4.24
C GLY A 170 21.75 6.59 5.14
N GLY A 171 21.21 5.85 6.11
CA GLY A 171 21.95 4.86 6.90
C GLY A 171 22.12 3.50 6.23
N GLY A 172 21.69 3.33 4.97
CA GLY A 172 21.87 2.10 4.19
C GLY A 172 20.77 1.04 4.42
N LEU A 173 19.65 1.40 5.04
CA LEU A 173 18.50 0.49 5.18
C LEU A 173 17.52 0.70 4.03
N ALA A 174 17.16 -0.38 3.33
CA ALA A 174 16.09 -0.40 2.33
C ALA A 174 14.94 -1.30 2.78
N PHE A 175 13.71 -0.83 2.59
CA PHE A 175 12.49 -1.59 2.85
C PHE A 175 11.73 -1.84 1.54
N ALA A 176 11.33 -3.10 1.34
CA ALA A 176 10.47 -3.51 0.24
C ALA A 176 9.30 -4.37 0.73
N SER A 177 8.07 -3.99 0.39
CA SER A 177 6.86 -4.72 0.77
C SER A 177 6.39 -5.65 -0.34
N ILE A 178 6.15 -6.92 -0.02
CA ILE A 178 5.56 -7.90 -0.95
C ILE A 178 4.23 -8.36 -0.34
N PRO A 179 3.08 -8.04 -0.94
CA PRO A 179 1.79 -8.49 -0.41
C PRO A 179 1.74 -10.02 -0.41
N TRP A 180 1.42 -10.60 0.75
CA TRP A 180 1.27 -12.06 0.94
C TRP A 180 -0.16 -12.37 1.40
N LEU A 181 -1.12 -12.32 0.48
CA LEU A 181 -2.53 -12.64 0.74
C LEU A 181 -2.77 -14.15 0.74
N SER A 182 -2.41 -14.82 1.83
CA SER A 182 -2.65 -16.27 2.02
C SER A 182 -4.02 -16.61 2.65
N PHE A 183 -4.77 -15.62 3.14
CA PHE A 183 -6.04 -15.85 3.83
C PHE A 183 -7.25 -15.72 2.90
N ARG A 184 -7.96 -16.83 2.67
CA ARG A 184 -9.32 -16.79 2.09
C ARG A 184 -10.30 -16.28 3.15
N ARG A 185 -11.12 -15.29 2.81
CA ARG A 185 -12.30 -14.94 3.61
C ARG A 185 -13.23 -16.15 3.66
N THR A 186 -13.27 -16.85 4.79
CA THR A 186 -14.29 -17.86 5.04
C THR A 186 -15.60 -17.12 5.33
N GLN A 187 -16.49 -17.02 4.34
CA GLN A 187 -17.90 -16.70 4.60
C GLN A 187 -18.57 -17.91 5.29
N ARG A 188 -18.17 -18.21 6.52
CA ARG A 188 -19.04 -18.98 7.41
C ARG A 188 -19.86 -17.97 8.16
N ALA A 189 -21.11 -17.79 7.72
CA ALA A 189 -22.15 -17.29 8.60
C ALA A 189 -22.05 -18.08 9.91
N PHE A 190 -21.76 -17.41 11.02
CA PHE A 190 -21.78 -18.04 12.34
C PHE A 190 -23.21 -18.53 12.58
N PRO A 191 -23.48 -19.85 12.60
CA PRO A 191 -24.73 -20.32 13.17
C PRO A 191 -24.58 -20.17 14.69
N SER A 192 -25.56 -19.51 15.28
CA SER A 192 -25.67 -19.37 16.73
C SER A 192 -25.54 -20.73 17.45
N ARG A 193 -24.69 -20.76 18.48
CA ARG A 193 -24.65 -21.70 19.63
C ARG A 193 -24.31 -23.18 19.33
N SER A 194 -23.13 -23.62 19.79
CA SER A 194 -22.91 -24.57 20.93
C SER A 194 -21.56 -25.31 20.84
N PRO A 195 -21.01 -25.80 21.97
CA PRO A 195 -19.56 -25.96 22.18
C PRO A 195 -19.08 -27.37 21.86
N CYS A 196 -18.04 -27.49 21.04
CA CYS A 196 -17.18 -28.67 20.98
C CYS A 196 -15.90 -28.29 20.23
N ALA A 197 -14.84 -27.99 20.98
CA ALA A 197 -13.50 -27.92 20.43
C ALA A 197 -12.90 -29.33 20.36
N PRO A 198 -12.28 -29.73 19.24
CA PRO A 198 -11.26 -30.75 19.26
C PRO A 198 -9.88 -30.09 19.19
N ARG A 199 -9.06 -30.34 20.22
CA ARG A 199 -7.60 -30.24 20.16
C ARG A 199 -7.09 -31.16 19.04
N TRP A 200 -6.16 -30.67 18.21
CA TRP A 200 -5.28 -31.54 17.42
C TRP A 200 -3.82 -31.06 17.57
N PRO A 201 -2.88 -31.98 17.90
CA PRO A 201 -1.46 -31.70 18.04
C PRO A 201 -0.73 -31.77 16.70
N GLY A 202 0.46 -31.17 16.64
CA GLY A 202 1.15 -30.78 15.41
C GLY A 202 1.60 -31.89 14.47
N GLN A 203 1.73 -31.51 13.19
CA GLN A 203 2.80 -31.86 12.25
C GLN A 203 2.82 -30.82 11.10
N PRO A 204 3.97 -30.61 10.42
CA PRO A 204 4.21 -29.54 9.47
C PRO A 204 3.73 -29.90 8.06
N TRP A 205 3.09 -28.96 7.38
CA TRP A 205 2.66 -29.13 5.98
C TRP A 205 3.53 -28.29 5.06
N VAL A 206 4.44 -28.97 4.37
CA VAL A 206 5.15 -28.50 3.19
C VAL A 206 4.50 -29.15 1.95
N MET A 207 4.42 -28.36 0.86
CA MET A 207 4.18 -28.68 -0.57
C MET A 207 2.72 -28.78 -1.10
N PRO A 208 2.49 -28.59 -2.43
CA PRO A 208 3.40 -28.11 -3.51
C PRO A 208 2.87 -26.90 -4.32
N HIS A 209 3.80 -26.13 -4.90
CA HIS A 209 3.51 -25.09 -5.88
C HIS A 209 3.03 -25.69 -7.21
N ARG A 210 1.83 -25.29 -7.65
CA ARG A 210 1.36 -25.47 -9.03
C ARG A 210 1.56 -24.13 -9.74
N PHE A 211 2.63 -23.99 -10.52
CA PHE A 211 2.82 -22.84 -11.41
C PHE A 211 1.73 -22.87 -12.49
N SER A 212 0.69 -22.04 -12.35
CA SER A 212 -0.20 -21.75 -13.48
C SER A 212 0.44 -20.65 -14.33
N ARG A 213 0.95 -21.01 -15.51
CA ARG A 213 1.37 -20.05 -16.52
C ARG A 213 0.15 -19.23 -16.99
N ARG A 214 -0.09 -18.06 -16.40
CA ARG A 214 -0.92 -17.03 -17.06
C ARG A 214 -0.03 -16.21 -17.98
N ARG A 215 -0.49 -16.02 -19.22
CA ARG A 215 0.13 -15.13 -20.20
C ARG A 215 -0.12 -13.70 -19.74
N ILE A 216 0.95 -12.98 -19.40
CA ILE A 216 0.91 -11.52 -19.24
C ILE A 216 0.53 -10.93 -20.61
N THR A 217 -0.50 -10.09 -20.67
CA THR A 217 -0.94 -9.45 -21.91
C THR A 217 -0.63 -7.95 -21.88
N ARG A 218 -0.54 -7.31 -23.06
CA ARG A 218 -0.20 -5.88 -23.25
C ARG A 218 -1.06 -4.85 -22.47
N ARG A 219 -2.08 -5.28 -21.74
CA ARG A 219 -2.92 -4.41 -20.89
C ARG A 219 -2.41 -4.26 -19.45
N ASP A 220 -1.47 -5.10 -19.02
CA ASP A 220 -0.81 -5.01 -17.72
C ASP A 220 0.41 -4.08 -17.86
N ARG A 221 0.26 -2.80 -17.51
CA ARG A 221 1.40 -1.87 -17.47
C ARG A 221 2.20 -2.14 -16.19
N LEU A 222 3.36 -2.78 -16.34
CA LEU A 222 4.33 -3.00 -15.27
C LEU A 222 4.92 -1.65 -14.80
N ILE A 223 4.92 -1.40 -13.50
CA ILE A 223 5.64 -0.28 -12.88
C ILE A 223 6.92 -0.88 -12.26
N ASN A 224 8.06 -0.68 -12.92
CA ASN A 224 9.36 -1.24 -12.51
C ASN A 224 10.24 -0.15 -11.87
N TRP A 225 10.81 -0.40 -10.69
CA TRP A 225 11.80 0.49 -10.07
C TRP A 225 12.99 -0.29 -9.49
N VAL A 226 14.16 0.35 -9.57
CA VAL A 226 15.44 -0.15 -9.02
C VAL A 226 15.98 0.94 -8.11
N ILE A 227 16.19 0.63 -6.82
CA ILE A 227 16.88 1.53 -5.89
C ILE A 227 18.32 1.02 -5.76
N VAL A 228 19.25 1.78 -6.32
CA VAL A 228 20.69 1.53 -6.16
C VAL A 228 21.09 2.21 -4.85
N LEU A 229 21.57 1.44 -3.88
CA LEU A 229 22.25 2.01 -2.71
C LEU A 229 23.70 2.26 -3.12
N GLU A 230 24.25 3.42 -2.81
CA GLU A 230 25.70 3.69 -2.89
C GLU A 230 26.32 3.68 -1.49
#